data_AF-A0A956KMI8-F1
#
_entry.id   AF-A0A956KMI8-F1
#
_cell.length_a   1.000
_cell.length_b   1.000
_cell.length_c   1.000
_cell.angle_alpha   90.00
_cell.angle_beta   90.00
_cell.angle_gamma   90.00
#
_symmetry.space_group_name_H-M   'P 1'
#
loop_
_entity.id
_entity.type
_entity.pdbx_description
1 polymer ?
#
loop_
_entity_poly.entity_id
_entity_poly.type
_entity_poly.pdbx_seq_one_letter_code
_entity_poly.pdbx_strand_id
1 'polypeptide(L)'
;MLTRLRRFDAAEGWGHQGFLSCAHWLSWRVHIGTATAREQVRVARALGELPVVDQCFARGELSYSKVRAITRVANAENERDLVDLAMHATASQLEKLLRSVRLCLEQASPEAQVRRAARRRVQISPTDDGMVRIEAVLPAEEA
;
A
#
# COMPACT_ATOMS: atom_id res chain seq x y z
N MET A 1 -3.57 -21.33 0.27
CA MET A 1 -2.65 -21.13 1.42
C MET A 1 -3.02 -19.88 2.23
N LEU A 2 -3.09 -18.70 1.61
CA LEU A 2 -3.35 -17.42 2.29
C LEU A 2 -4.69 -17.36 3.05
N THR A 3 -5.74 -18.02 2.57
CA THR A 3 -7.02 -18.12 3.28
C THR A 3 -6.87 -18.77 4.67
N ARG A 4 -6.02 -19.80 4.80
CA ARG A 4 -5.74 -20.44 6.09
C ARG A 4 -4.93 -19.52 6.99
N LEU A 5 -3.95 -18.82 6.43
CA LEU A 5 -3.17 -17.81 7.15
C LEU A 5 -4.07 -16.69 7.70
N ARG A 6 -4.99 -16.15 6.89
CA ARG A 6 -5.97 -15.14 7.33
C ARG A 6 -6.83 -15.66 8.48
N ARG A 7 -7.38 -16.87 8.38
CA ARG A 7 -8.20 -17.45 9.45
C ARG A 7 -7.41 -17.65 10.75
N PHE A 8 -6.16 -18.11 10.64
CA PHE A 8 -5.28 -18.28 11.79
C PHE A 8 -4.91 -16.95 12.46
N ASP A 9 -4.60 -15.94 11.64
CA ASP A 9 -4.31 -14.57 12.09
C ASP A 9 -5.52 -13.92 12.78
N ALA A 10 -6.72 -14.07 12.21
CA ALA A 10 -7.97 -13.54 12.77
C ALA A 10 -8.38 -14.22 14.08
N ALA A 11 -8.01 -15.48 14.27
CA ALA A 11 -8.22 -16.21 15.51
C ALA A 11 -7.11 -15.97 16.56
N GLU A 12 -6.16 -15.07 16.28
CA GLU A 12 -4.98 -14.82 17.11
C GLU A 12 -4.22 -16.10 17.50
N GLY A 13 -4.21 -17.09 16.60
CA GLY A 13 -3.64 -18.41 16.85
C GLY A 13 -2.14 -18.40 17.14
N TRP A 14 -1.45 -17.27 16.99
CA TRP A 14 -0.05 -17.07 17.32
C TRP A 14 0.18 -16.60 18.77
N GLY A 15 -0.85 -16.03 19.43
CA GLY A 15 -0.73 -15.42 20.76
C GLY A 15 -0.44 -16.43 21.87
N HIS A 16 -1.03 -17.63 21.79
CA HIS A 16 -0.82 -18.70 22.79
C HIS A 16 0.64 -19.20 22.87
N GLN A 17 1.45 -18.92 21.84
CA GLN A 17 2.88 -19.27 21.80
C GLN A 17 3.78 -18.09 22.23
N GLY A 18 3.20 -16.98 22.71
CA GLY A 18 3.96 -15.82 23.20
C GLY A 18 4.47 -14.87 22.12
N PHE A 19 4.00 -15.00 20.86
CA PHE A 19 4.38 -14.06 19.80
C PHE A 19 3.55 -12.77 19.86
N LEU A 20 4.15 -11.67 19.39
CA LEU A 20 3.52 -10.34 19.37
C LEU A 20 2.66 -10.07 18.12
N SER A 21 2.79 -10.90 17.08
CA SER A 21 1.98 -10.80 15.86
C SER A 21 2.06 -12.08 15.03
N CYS A 22 1.06 -12.30 14.17
CA CYS A 22 1.07 -13.41 13.21
C CYS A 22 2.29 -13.37 12.28
N ALA A 23 2.77 -12.19 11.90
CA ALA A 23 3.94 -12.06 11.03
C ALA A 23 5.23 -12.50 11.75
N HIS A 24 5.37 -12.21 13.04
CA HIS A 24 6.52 -12.68 13.83
C HIS A 24 6.47 -14.20 13.98
N TRP A 25 5.31 -14.75 14.33
CA TRP A 25 5.10 -16.20 14.38
C TRP A 25 5.38 -16.88 13.04
N LEU A 26 4.87 -16.32 11.92
CA LEU A 26 5.07 -16.89 10.58
C LEU A 26 6.53 -16.89 10.15
N SER A 27 7.26 -15.80 10.44
CA SER A 27 8.69 -15.68 10.20
C SER A 27 9.48 -16.76 10.95
N TRP A 28 9.19 -16.96 12.23
CA TRP A 28 9.81 -18.01 13.06
C TRP A 28 9.43 -19.42 12.58
N ARG A 29 8.14 -19.67 12.34
CA ARG A 29 7.62 -21.00 12.02
C ARG A 29 8.06 -21.50 10.64
N VAL A 30 8.15 -20.61 9.66
CA VAL A 30 8.41 -20.94 8.24
C VAL A 30 9.82 -20.51 7.81
N HIS A 31 10.62 -19.95 8.71
CA HIS A 31 12.01 -19.54 8.45
C HIS A 31 12.15 -18.55 7.28
N ILE A 32 11.24 -17.58 7.21
CA ILE A 32 11.27 -16.49 6.21
C ILE A 32 11.55 -15.16 6.88
N GLY A 33 12.12 -14.21 6.13
CA GLY A 33 12.36 -12.87 6.65
C GLY A 33 11.07 -12.18 7.13
N THR A 34 11.16 -11.39 8.19
CA THR A 34 9.98 -10.73 8.81
C THR A 34 9.25 -9.82 7.83
N ALA A 35 9.96 -9.16 6.90
CA ALA A 35 9.36 -8.34 5.85
C ALA A 35 8.44 -9.17 4.94
N THR A 36 8.91 -10.33 4.49
CA THR A 36 8.13 -11.28 3.68
C THR A 36 6.93 -11.81 4.45
N ALA A 37 7.10 -12.14 5.74
CA ALA A 37 6.01 -12.60 6.58
C ALA A 37 4.91 -11.54 6.75
N ARG A 38 5.30 -10.28 7.03
CA ARG A 38 4.35 -9.15 7.12
C ARG A 38 3.60 -8.96 5.81
N GLU A 39 4.29 -9.08 4.68
CA GLU A 39 3.68 -8.95 3.37
C GLU A 39 2.63 -10.05 3.12
N GLN A 40 2.95 -11.31 3.41
CA GLN A 40 1.99 -12.41 3.26
C GLN A 40 0.77 -12.23 4.16
N VAL A 41 0.96 -11.82 5.41
CA VAL A 41 -0.16 -11.55 6.34
C VAL A 41 -1.02 -10.40 5.82
N ARG A 42 -0.42 -9.30 5.34
CA ARG A 42 -1.15 -8.17 4.74
C ARG A 42 -1.97 -8.61 3.52
N VAL A 43 -1.37 -9.35 2.59
CA VAL A 43 -2.09 -9.87 1.41
C VAL A 43 -3.21 -10.81 1.83
N ALA A 44 -2.95 -11.71 2.78
CA ALA A 44 -3.96 -12.62 3.29
C ALA A 44 -5.17 -11.88 3.87
N ARG A 45 -4.94 -10.83 4.66
CA ARG A 45 -6.01 -9.96 5.21
C ARG A 45 -6.80 -9.28 4.09
N ALA A 46 -6.12 -8.62 3.16
CA ALA A 46 -6.76 -7.87 2.07
C ALA A 46 -7.64 -8.77 1.17
N LEU A 47 -7.21 -10.00 0.88
CA LEU A 47 -8.02 -10.97 0.15
C LEU A 47 -9.34 -11.32 0.84
N GLY A 48 -9.44 -11.11 2.16
CA GLY A 48 -10.70 -11.27 2.89
C GLY A 48 -11.79 -10.26 2.51
N GLU A 49 -11.41 -9.13 1.92
CA GLU A 49 -12.29 -8.02 1.55
C GLU A 49 -12.41 -7.84 0.02
N LEU A 50 -11.72 -8.68 -0.76
CA LEU A 50 -11.60 -8.58 -2.22
C LEU A 50 -12.01 -9.92 -2.86
N PRO A 51 -13.31 -10.26 -2.87
CA PRO A 51 -13.79 -11.57 -3.31
C PRO A 51 -13.46 -11.88 -4.77
N VAL A 52 -13.41 -10.89 -5.65
CA VAL A 52 -13.06 -11.12 -7.07
C VAL A 52 -11.58 -11.49 -7.18
N VAL A 53 -10.71 -10.74 -6.50
CA VAL A 53 -9.26 -11.02 -6.49
C VAL A 53 -8.96 -12.38 -5.86
N ASP A 54 -9.60 -12.72 -4.75
CA ASP A 54 -9.41 -14.01 -4.06
C ASP A 54 -9.83 -15.18 -4.95
N GLN A 55 -10.94 -15.06 -5.68
CA GLN A 55 -11.40 -16.08 -6.62
C GLN A 55 -10.43 -16.27 -7.81
N CYS A 56 -10.01 -15.18 -8.46
CA CYS A 56 -9.04 -15.25 -9.56
C CYS A 56 -7.70 -15.83 -9.10
N PHE A 57 -7.24 -15.48 -7.89
CA PHE A 57 -6.05 -16.07 -7.30
C PHE A 57 -6.21 -17.56 -7.01
N ALA A 58 -7.36 -17.97 -6.46
CA ALA A 58 -7.66 -19.38 -6.18
C ALA A 58 -7.73 -20.24 -7.45
N ARG A 59 -8.18 -19.67 -8.58
CA ARG A 59 -8.19 -20.33 -9.90
C ARG A 59 -6.83 -20.32 -10.60
N GLY A 60 -5.83 -19.63 -10.04
CA GLY A 60 -4.49 -19.53 -10.64
C GLY A 60 -4.38 -18.54 -11.80
N GLU A 61 -5.41 -17.72 -12.03
CA GLU A 61 -5.43 -16.69 -13.08
C GLU A 61 -4.52 -15.51 -12.71
N LEU A 62 -4.39 -15.24 -11.41
CA LEU A 62 -3.46 -14.25 -10.87
C LEU A 62 -2.29 -14.93 -10.15
N SER A 63 -1.08 -14.44 -10.38
CA SER A 63 0.07 -14.84 -9.58
C SER A 63 0.10 -14.07 -8.26
N TYR A 64 0.81 -14.62 -7.26
CA TYR A 64 0.98 -13.95 -5.97
C TYR A 64 1.53 -12.53 -6.12
N SER A 65 2.48 -12.30 -7.03
CA SER A 65 3.04 -10.96 -7.28
C SER A 65 1.99 -9.98 -7.79
N LYS A 66 1.08 -10.41 -8.69
CA LYS A 66 -0.03 -9.56 -9.16
C LYS A 66 -0.99 -9.24 -8.02
N VAL A 67 -1.44 -10.25 -7.27
CA VAL A 67 -2.33 -10.08 -6.11
C VAL A 67 -1.71 -9.13 -5.08
N ARG A 68 -0.42 -9.31 -4.78
CA ARG A 68 0.31 -8.45 -3.87
C ARG A 68 0.30 -6.98 -4.31
N ALA A 69 0.44 -6.72 -5.60
CA ALA A 69 0.39 -5.36 -6.14
C ALA A 69 -1.03 -4.79 -6.08
N ILE A 70 -2.04 -5.55 -6.54
CA ILE A 70 -3.46 -5.17 -6.58
C ILE A 70 -3.96 -4.79 -5.17
N THR A 71 -3.71 -5.65 -4.19
CA THR A 71 -4.14 -5.48 -2.79
C THR A 71 -3.55 -4.24 -2.10
N ARG A 72 -2.72 -3.41 -2.75
CA ARG A 72 -2.26 -2.13 -2.20
C ARG A 72 -3.21 -0.96 -2.48
N VAL A 73 -4.07 -1.09 -3.49
CA VAL A 73 -4.98 -0.02 -3.94
C VAL A 73 -6.40 -0.51 -4.21
N ALA A 74 -6.59 -1.84 -4.25
CA ALA A 74 -7.89 -2.43 -4.50
C ALA A 74 -8.87 -2.21 -3.34
N ASN A 75 -10.12 -1.97 -3.70
CA ASN A 75 -11.28 -1.92 -2.83
C ASN A 75 -12.47 -2.61 -3.54
N ALA A 76 -13.62 -2.68 -2.88
CA ALA A 76 -14.81 -3.35 -3.44
C ALA A 76 -15.33 -2.70 -4.74
N GLU A 77 -15.04 -1.43 -4.98
CA GLU A 77 -15.52 -0.68 -6.15
C GLU A 77 -14.65 -0.92 -7.39
N ASN A 78 -13.33 -1.06 -7.20
CA ASN A 78 -12.37 -1.11 -8.31
C ASN A 78 -11.71 -2.49 -8.53
N GLU A 79 -11.99 -3.50 -7.69
CA GLU A 79 -11.27 -4.77 -7.76
C GLU A 79 -11.43 -5.48 -9.11
N ARG A 80 -12.58 -5.34 -9.77
CA ARG A 80 -12.85 -5.95 -11.09
C ARG A 80 -11.95 -5.35 -12.17
N ASP A 81 -11.91 -4.03 -12.25
CA ASP A 81 -11.08 -3.31 -13.22
C ASP A 81 -9.60 -3.61 -13.03
N LEU A 82 -9.16 -3.75 -11.77
CA LEU A 82 -7.78 -4.11 -11.45
C LEU A 82 -7.44 -5.56 -11.81
N VAL A 83 -8.38 -6.49 -11.70
CA VAL A 83 -8.21 -7.86 -12.18
C VAL A 83 -8.09 -7.87 -13.70
N ASP A 84 -8.99 -7.19 -14.42
CA ASP A 84 -8.94 -7.11 -15.89
C ASP A 84 -7.62 -6.51 -16.37
N LEU A 85 -7.16 -5.41 -15.77
CA LEU A 85 -5.84 -4.84 -16.04
C LEU A 85 -4.72 -5.86 -15.79
N ALA A 86 -4.81 -6.60 -14.69
CA ALA A 86 -3.81 -7.60 -14.33
C ALA A 86 -3.78 -8.78 -15.30
N MET A 87 -4.86 -9.11 -15.99
CA MET A 87 -4.87 -10.16 -17.02
C MET A 87 -4.00 -9.78 -18.23
N HIS A 88 -3.86 -8.50 -18.53
CA HIS A 88 -3.13 -7.99 -19.70
C HIS A 88 -1.75 -7.40 -19.38
N ALA A 89 -1.32 -7.41 -18.12
CA ALA A 89 -0.04 -6.88 -17.68
C ALA A 89 0.86 -7.95 -17.03
N THR A 90 2.18 -7.80 -17.18
CA THR A 90 3.14 -8.53 -16.33
C THR A 90 3.08 -7.99 -14.89
N ALA A 91 3.50 -8.79 -13.91
CA ALA A 91 3.55 -8.34 -12.51
C ALA A 91 4.40 -7.06 -12.34
N SER A 92 5.54 -6.96 -13.05
CA SER A 92 6.42 -5.79 -12.99
C SER A 92 5.79 -4.54 -13.59
N GLN A 93 5.04 -4.65 -14.69
CA GLN A 93 4.28 -3.53 -15.26
C GLN A 93 3.16 -3.09 -14.31
N LEU A 94 2.42 -4.06 -13.77
CA LEU A 94 1.35 -3.80 -12.82
C LEU A 94 1.86 -3.10 -11.55
N GLU A 95 2.99 -3.54 -11.00
CA GLU A 95 3.62 -2.89 -9.84
C GLU A 95 4.01 -1.44 -10.11
N LYS A 96 4.52 -1.13 -11.31
CA LYS A 96 4.84 0.25 -11.70
C LYS A 96 3.57 1.11 -11.81
N LEU A 97 2.54 0.61 -12.49
CA LEU A 97 1.27 1.32 -12.67
C LEU A 97 0.59 1.60 -11.33
N LEU A 98 0.41 0.56 -10.51
CA LEU A 98 -0.29 0.68 -9.23
C LEU A 98 0.49 1.50 -8.20
N ARG A 99 1.82 1.58 -8.32
CA ARG A 99 2.62 2.50 -7.50
C ARG A 99 2.23 3.96 -7.78
N SER A 100 2.10 4.34 -9.05
CA SER A 100 1.69 5.69 -9.43
C SER A 100 0.27 5.99 -8.99
N VAL A 101 -0.66 5.04 -9.18
CA VAL A 101 -2.05 5.16 -8.71
C VAL A 101 -2.10 5.38 -7.20
N ARG A 102 -1.36 4.58 -6.43
CA ARG A 102 -1.29 4.72 -4.97
C ARG A 102 -0.80 6.10 -4.55
N LEU A 103 0.26 6.60 -5.17
CA LEU A 103 0.80 7.93 -4.85
C LEU A 103 -0.24 9.03 -5.14
N CYS A 104 -0.97 8.91 -6.24
CA CYS A 104 -2.04 9.85 -6.58
C CYS A 104 -3.18 9.81 -5.55
N LEU A 105 -3.63 8.62 -5.15
CA LEU A 105 -4.65 8.44 -4.11
C LEU A 105 -4.19 9.01 -2.76
N GLU A 106 -2.94 8.73 -2.36
CA GLU A 106 -2.36 9.27 -1.14
C GLU A 106 -2.29 10.80 -1.17
N GLN A 107 -1.94 11.39 -2.32
CA GLN A 107 -1.89 12.85 -2.51
C GLN A 107 -3.28 13.50 -2.55
N ALA A 108 -4.29 12.80 -3.06
CA ALA A 108 -5.68 13.26 -3.11
C ALA A 108 -6.41 13.12 -1.75
N SER A 109 -5.81 12.42 -0.79
CA SER A 109 -6.43 12.22 0.52
C SER A 109 -6.64 13.55 1.27
N PRO A 110 -7.73 13.69 2.05
CA PRO A 110 -7.98 14.91 2.84
C PRO A 110 -6.83 15.25 3.78
N GLU A 111 -6.20 14.24 4.39
CA GLU A 111 -5.04 14.45 5.24
C GLU A 111 -3.83 15.00 4.48
N ALA A 112 -3.59 14.52 3.25
CA ALA A 112 -2.53 15.06 2.42
C ALA A 112 -2.81 16.50 2.03
N GLN A 113 -4.08 16.85 1.80
CA GLN A 113 -4.49 18.22 1.56
C GLN A 113 -4.24 19.11 2.79
N VAL A 114 -4.58 18.66 4.00
CA VAL A 114 -4.27 19.36 5.26
C VAL A 114 -2.76 19.51 5.45
N ARG A 115 -1.98 18.44 5.24
CA ARG A 115 -0.50 18.49 5.32
C ARG A 115 0.08 19.44 4.28
N ARG A 116 -0.46 19.49 3.06
CA ARG A 116 -0.03 20.40 2.00
C ARG A 116 -0.34 21.85 2.35
N ALA A 117 -1.55 22.12 2.84
CA ALA A 117 -1.96 23.44 3.31
C ALA A 117 -1.07 23.93 4.47
N ALA A 118 -0.72 23.05 5.42
CA ALA A 118 0.16 23.36 6.54
C ALA A 118 1.62 23.67 6.13
N ARG A 119 2.06 23.23 4.95
CA ARG A 119 3.41 23.52 4.42
C ARG A 119 3.47 24.87 3.70
N ARG A 120 2.32 25.49 3.42
CA ARG A 120 2.23 26.79 2.74
C ARG A 120 2.90 27.86 3.61
N ARG A 121 4.00 28.44 3.12
CA ARG A 121 4.73 29.49 3.84
C ARG A 121 5.43 30.43 2.88
N VAL A 122 5.60 31.67 3.29
CA VAL A 122 6.49 32.64 2.66
C VAL A 122 7.46 33.13 3.74
N GLN A 123 8.75 33.01 3.48
CA GLN A 123 9.79 33.54 4.34
C GLN A 123 10.53 34.64 3.59
N ILE A 124 10.73 35.76 4.25
CA ILE A 124 11.43 36.91 3.72
C ILE A 124 12.63 37.15 4.63
N SER A 125 13.83 37.12 4.07
CA SER A 125 15.08 37.33 4.81
C SER A 125 15.93 38.39 4.10
N PRO A 126 16.52 39.36 4.82
CA PRO A 126 17.50 40.27 4.24
C PRO A 126 18.78 39.50 3.85
N THR A 127 19.54 40.05 2.91
CA THR A 127 20.89 39.60 2.53
C THR A 127 21.90 40.71 2.78
N ASP A 128 23.19 40.36 2.87
CA ASP A 128 24.26 41.27 3.31
C ASP A 128 24.56 42.42 2.33
N ASP A 129 24.07 42.32 1.10
CA ASP A 129 24.21 43.30 0.01
C ASP A 129 23.04 44.30 -0.08
N GLY A 130 22.15 44.32 0.91
CA GLY A 130 20.97 45.17 0.92
C GLY A 130 19.82 44.64 0.06
N MET A 131 19.94 43.42 -0.46
CA MET A 131 18.87 42.72 -1.17
C MET A 131 17.97 41.95 -0.18
N VAL A 132 16.89 41.37 -0.69
CA VAL A 132 15.96 40.54 0.07
C VAL A 132 15.75 39.22 -0.65
N ARG A 133 15.83 38.11 0.08
CA ARG A 133 15.48 36.77 -0.39
C ARG A 133 14.07 36.41 0.07
N ILE A 134 13.21 36.09 -0.90
CA ILE A 134 11.86 35.57 -0.65
C ILE A 134 11.87 34.08 -1.01
N GLU A 135 11.57 33.23 -0.03
CA GLU A 135 11.39 31.79 -0.22
C GLU A 135 9.92 31.43 0.05
N ALA A 136 9.23 30.99 -1.00
CA ALA A 136 7.83 30.62 -0.92
C ALA A 136 7.66 29.11 -1.18
N VAL A 137 6.90 28.45 -0.33
CA VAL A 137 6.41 27.08 -0.54
C VAL A 137 4.92 27.19 -0.76
N LEU A 138 4.50 26.97 -2.01
CA LEU A 138 3.12 27.13 -2.44
C LEU A 138 2.62 25.85 -3.12
N PRO A 139 1.30 25.60 -3.17
CA PRO A 139 0.73 24.66 -4.12
C PRO A 139 1.16 25.02 -5.54
N ALA A 140 1.42 24.03 -6.40
CA ALA A 140 1.83 24.26 -7.79
C ALA A 140 0.84 25.11 -8.61
N GLU A 141 -0.42 25.17 -8.21
CA GLU A 141 -1.48 25.98 -8.83
C GLU A 141 -1.38 27.48 -8.45
N GLU A 142 -0.61 27.80 -7.41
CA GLU A 142 -0.40 29.16 -6.87
C GLU A 142 1.03 29.67 -7.09
N ALA A 143 1.87 28.91 -7.81
CA ALA A 143 3.26 29.27 -8.11
C ALA A 143 3.36 30.14 -9.37
#